data_AF-A0A165BED4-F1
#
_entry.id   AF-A0A165BED4-F1
#
_cell.length_a   1.000
_cell.length_b   1.000
_cell.length_c   1.000
_cell.angle_alpha   90.00
_cell.angle_beta   90.00
_cell.angle_gamma   90.00
#
_symmetry.space_group_name_H-M   'P 1'
#
loop_
_entity.id
_entity.type
_entity.pdbx_description
1 polymer ?
#
loop_
_entity_poly.entity_id
_entity_poly.type
_entity_poly.pdbx_seq_one_letter_code
_entity_poly.pdbx_strand_id
1 'polypeptide(L)'
;MIPEESEKEGRPVVVQAGMYAVEMLSKRYAMHAINVVIVDDLAWIWWYDRQGATQSSGVDFIKDLPCFLVLIATSRHLGLRERDIDATLRRDGHQHYLKRAMREYPRNDRTVHGIHPRRKPHAFDVVFRDREDQTNVKTAAVTRPDKILLSRYSLSGRETKDFEAMQKKVTQADAGMKRYWPEVTLTSEAVVLERAVELGRGDPLIEGHLPTVLASYDLDYSTGTIYEGIQKEGRTVGNAIDGSRCMRLLLMRKLLPIDGLHANEFLRVWVLCYRRHFALWMKGFEHTDISIDNLLYDPVTRKGVLNVFDLARVRLDSKNQVTGRERTGTIPFMAMDLLSSEYFHGETVRLYRHDFESFLWMLPYRLLRGFATEQDKGLREWNTGNYESCRSAKSDFLMTQMETWQVLDANNARVWDGIGFWLTRWLKRKLDEMSDLRILKKRTPGKLSRNDLDKISRWEDQSDQSAIQVLKEAESVIATHLAKAGSFIPFQPLSDEEFQRYLPSPSTSASSS
;
A
#
# COMPACT_ATOMS: atom_id res chain seq x y z
N MET A 1 -41.37 38.93 -10.64
CA MET A 1 -40.83 37.56 -10.70
C MET A 1 -39.47 37.57 -10.03
N ILE A 2 -39.44 37.08 -8.80
CA ILE A 2 -38.18 36.78 -8.09
C ILE A 2 -37.70 35.45 -8.68
N PRO A 3 -36.43 35.30 -9.09
CA PRO A 3 -35.95 34.02 -9.59
C PRO A 3 -36.00 33.00 -8.45
N GLU A 4 -36.63 31.85 -8.68
CA GLU A 4 -36.49 30.69 -7.82
C GLU A 4 -35.00 30.36 -7.71
N GLU A 5 -34.44 30.50 -6.51
CA GLU A 5 -33.17 29.88 -6.18
C GLU A 5 -33.35 28.38 -6.34
N SER A 6 -32.64 27.80 -7.31
CA SER A 6 -32.49 26.35 -7.39
C SER A 6 -31.92 25.86 -6.05
N GLU A 7 -32.74 25.15 -5.26
CA GLU A 7 -32.27 24.42 -4.10
C GLU A 7 -31.10 23.54 -4.53
N LYS A 8 -29.90 23.86 -4.04
CA LYS A 8 -28.76 22.96 -4.18
C LYS A 8 -29.10 21.73 -3.38
N GLU A 9 -29.59 20.70 -4.05
CA GLU A 9 -29.91 19.40 -3.47
C GLU A 9 -28.71 18.94 -2.63
N GLY A 10 -28.89 18.96 -1.30
CA GLY A 10 -27.85 18.60 -0.36
C GLY A 10 -27.41 17.15 -0.60
N ARG A 11 -26.14 16.83 -0.30
CA ARG A 11 -25.67 15.45 -0.39
C ARG A 11 -26.56 14.55 0.51
N PRO A 12 -26.92 13.33 0.08
CA PRO A 12 -27.71 12.43 0.90
C PRO A 12 -27.09 12.24 2.29
N VAL A 13 -27.90 12.26 3.35
CA VAL A 13 -27.43 12.24 4.75
C VAL A 13 -26.51 11.04 5.04
N VAL A 14 -26.78 9.88 4.44
CA VAL A 14 -25.94 8.68 4.55
C VAL A 14 -24.56 8.88 3.93
N VAL A 15 -24.48 9.56 2.79
CA VAL A 15 -23.20 9.91 2.14
C VAL A 15 -22.41 10.86 3.03
N GLN A 16 -23.08 11.86 3.61
CA GLN A 16 -22.45 12.78 4.55
C GLN A 16 -21.95 12.08 5.82
N ALA A 17 -22.73 11.17 6.40
CA ALA A 17 -22.32 10.36 7.54
C ALA A 17 -21.11 9.49 7.23
N GLY A 18 -21.07 8.86 6.05
CA GLY A 18 -19.91 8.12 5.56
C GLY A 18 -18.67 9.02 5.45
N MET A 19 -18.80 10.23 4.89
CA MET A 19 -17.69 11.19 4.81
C MET A 19 -17.15 11.56 6.19
N TYR A 20 -18.01 11.82 7.18
CA TYR A 20 -17.58 12.11 8.55
C TYR A 20 -16.89 10.91 9.19
N ALA A 21 -17.40 9.69 8.97
CA ALA A 21 -16.75 8.47 9.45
C ALA A 21 -15.33 8.35 8.88
N VAL A 22 -15.13 8.60 7.58
CA VAL A 22 -13.78 8.57 7.00
C VAL A 22 -12.87 9.63 7.63
N GLU A 23 -13.37 10.84 7.87
CA GLU A 23 -12.59 11.87 8.55
C GLU A 23 -12.17 11.46 9.97
N MET A 24 -13.08 10.85 10.73
CA MET A 24 -12.82 10.35 12.09
C MET A 24 -11.74 9.26 12.07
N LEU A 25 -11.93 8.24 11.22
CA LEU A 25 -10.99 7.14 11.02
C LEU A 25 -9.63 7.64 10.48
N SER A 26 -9.62 8.77 9.77
CA SER A 26 -8.42 9.34 9.16
C SER A 26 -7.58 10.19 10.09
N LYS A 27 -8.18 10.90 11.05
CA LYS A 27 -7.50 11.96 11.85
C LYS A 27 -6.76 11.44 13.09
N ARG A 28 -7.01 10.21 13.54
CA ARG A 28 -6.46 9.63 14.79
C ARG A 28 -6.13 8.15 14.65
N TYR A 29 -5.54 7.55 15.68
CA TYR A 29 -5.48 6.08 15.86
C TYR A 29 -6.86 5.48 16.16
N ALA A 30 -7.84 5.92 15.38
CA ALA A 30 -9.22 5.50 15.43
C ALA A 30 -9.32 4.09 14.83
N MET A 31 -9.77 3.16 15.64
CA MET A 31 -10.20 1.82 15.36
C MET A 31 -11.57 1.75 14.67
N HIS A 32 -12.49 2.63 15.04
CA HIS A 32 -13.87 2.67 14.52
C HIS A 32 -14.52 4.05 14.68
N ALA A 33 -15.65 4.26 14.01
CA ALA A 33 -16.49 5.44 14.18
C ALA A 33 -17.94 5.03 14.37
N ILE A 34 -18.65 5.74 15.26
CA ILE A 34 -20.07 5.54 15.51
C ILE A 34 -20.78 6.84 15.16
N ASN A 35 -21.73 6.77 14.22
CA ASN A 35 -22.61 7.89 13.88
C ASN A 35 -24.07 7.51 14.17
N VAL A 36 -24.89 8.50 14.45
CA VAL A 36 -26.35 8.35 14.48
C VAL A 36 -26.91 9.20 13.35
N VAL A 37 -27.64 8.56 12.44
CA VAL A 37 -28.35 9.22 11.35
C VAL A 37 -29.82 9.29 11.75
N ILE A 38 -30.42 10.48 11.67
CA ILE A 38 -31.83 10.69 11.97
C ILE A 38 -32.48 11.24 10.70
N VAL A 39 -33.55 10.59 10.26
CA VAL A 39 -34.42 11.04 9.16
C VAL A 39 -35.85 10.86 9.65
N ASP A 40 -36.60 11.94 9.65
CA ASP A 40 -37.95 12.01 10.21
C ASP A 40 -38.01 11.53 11.67
N ASP A 41 -38.79 10.48 11.97
CA ASP A 41 -38.95 9.87 13.29
C ASP A 41 -38.00 8.68 13.54
N LEU A 42 -37.15 8.33 12.58
CA LEU A 42 -36.27 7.16 12.65
C LEU A 42 -34.80 7.55 12.91
N ALA A 43 -34.20 6.89 13.89
CA ALA A 43 -32.78 6.97 14.20
C ALA A 43 -32.06 5.64 13.88
N TRP A 44 -31.02 5.70 13.07
CA TRP A 44 -30.14 4.55 12.77
C TRP A 44 -28.76 4.77 13.38
N ILE A 45 -28.24 3.76 14.07
CA ILE A 45 -26.83 3.72 14.45
C ILE A 45 -26.05 3.14 13.28
N TRP A 46 -24.98 3.84 12.90
CA TRP A 46 -24.01 3.39 11.94
C TRP A 46 -22.67 3.16 12.64
N TRP A 47 -22.18 1.93 12.53
CA TRP A 47 -20.82 1.54 12.87
C TRP A 47 -19.96 1.56 11.61
N TYR A 48 -18.79 2.17 11.69
CA TYR A 48 -17.80 2.17 10.61
C TYR A 48 -16.46 1.71 11.14
N ASP A 49 -15.84 0.76 10.45
CA ASP A 49 -14.46 0.37 10.69
C ASP A 49 -13.78 0.00 9.37
N ARG A 50 -12.65 -0.70 9.45
CA ARG A 50 -11.86 -1.10 8.28
C ARG A 50 -12.39 -2.32 7.54
N GLN A 51 -13.39 -3.02 8.04
CA GLN A 51 -14.15 -4.03 7.29
C GLN A 51 -15.35 -3.42 6.56
N GLY A 52 -15.92 -2.32 7.06
CA GLY A 52 -16.92 -1.57 6.31
C GLY A 52 -17.88 -0.79 7.21
N ALA A 53 -19.09 -0.60 6.69
CA ALA A 53 -20.18 0.04 7.40
C ALA A 53 -21.21 -1.01 7.82
N THR A 54 -21.71 -0.91 9.06
CA THR A 54 -22.78 -1.74 9.60
C THR A 54 -23.85 -0.84 10.18
N GLN A 55 -25.10 -1.10 9.82
CA GLN A 55 -26.24 -0.28 10.18
C GLN A 55 -27.15 -1.07 11.13
N SER A 56 -27.66 -0.42 12.18
CA SER A 56 -28.72 -0.98 13.01
C SER A 56 -30.07 -0.95 12.27
N SER A 57 -31.05 -1.69 12.78
CA SER A 57 -32.45 -1.36 12.49
C SER A 57 -32.76 0.06 12.96
N GLY A 58 -33.65 0.76 12.26
CA GLY A 58 -34.10 2.10 12.67
C GLY A 58 -34.92 2.02 13.95
N VAL A 59 -34.67 2.94 14.88
CA VAL A 59 -35.46 3.14 16.11
C VAL A 59 -36.35 4.34 15.88
N ASP A 60 -37.67 4.14 15.95
CA ASP A 60 -38.63 5.22 15.95
C ASP A 60 -38.58 5.93 17.31
N PHE A 61 -37.93 7.09 17.39
CA PHE A 61 -37.70 7.75 18.68
C PHE A 61 -38.95 8.43 19.24
N ILE A 62 -40.04 8.50 18.47
CA ILE A 62 -41.35 8.99 18.93
C ILE A 62 -42.15 7.83 19.50
N LYS A 63 -42.29 6.74 18.75
CA LYS A 63 -43.08 5.56 19.16
C LYS A 63 -42.35 4.68 20.18
N ASP A 64 -41.02 4.63 20.12
CA ASP A 64 -40.16 3.84 21.00
C ASP A 64 -39.15 4.72 21.75
N LEU A 65 -39.68 5.76 22.39
CA LEU A 65 -38.90 6.66 23.24
C LEU A 65 -38.07 5.93 24.32
N PRO A 66 -38.58 4.87 25.00
CA PRO A 66 -37.78 4.14 25.97
C PRO A 66 -36.50 3.53 25.37
N CYS A 67 -36.59 2.90 24.20
CA CYS A 67 -35.42 2.35 23.51
C CYS A 67 -34.42 3.44 23.11
N PHE A 68 -34.91 4.56 22.60
CA PHE A 68 -34.06 5.71 22.25
C PHE A 68 -33.34 6.30 23.47
N LEU A 69 -34.02 6.39 24.63
CA LEU A 69 -33.40 6.85 25.88
C LEU A 69 -32.34 5.86 26.39
N VAL A 70 -32.58 4.55 26.28
CA VAL A 70 -31.60 3.51 26.62
C VAL A 70 -30.37 3.63 25.71
N LEU A 71 -30.55 3.88 24.42
CA LEU A 71 -29.45 4.11 23.47
C LEU A 71 -28.59 5.31 23.89
N ILE A 72 -29.21 6.44 24.24
CA ILE A 72 -28.50 7.62 24.74
C ILE A 72 -27.79 7.30 26.07
N ALA A 73 -28.46 6.63 27.01
CA ALA A 73 -27.87 6.28 28.29
C ALA A 73 -26.66 5.35 28.11
N THR A 74 -26.77 4.33 27.26
CA THR A 74 -25.71 3.37 26.96
C THR A 74 -24.49 4.07 26.33
N SER A 75 -24.71 5.05 25.45
CA SER A 75 -23.61 5.84 24.86
C SER A 75 -22.76 6.57 25.92
N ARG A 76 -23.35 6.95 27.06
CA ARG A 76 -22.65 7.58 28.19
C ARG A 76 -21.78 6.61 28.97
N HIS A 77 -22.07 5.31 28.90
CA HIS A 77 -21.33 4.26 29.60
C HIS A 77 -20.27 3.58 28.74
N LEU A 78 -20.19 3.88 27.45
CA LEU A 78 -19.09 3.44 26.60
C LEU A 78 -17.75 3.86 27.22
N GLY A 79 -16.88 2.87 27.47
CA GLY A 79 -15.54 3.08 27.96
C GLY A 79 -14.64 3.73 26.90
N LEU A 80 -13.35 3.88 27.22
CA LEU A 80 -12.41 4.51 26.30
C LEU A 80 -12.27 3.73 25.00
N ARG A 81 -12.14 2.40 25.10
CA ARG A 81 -11.95 1.52 23.93
C ARG A 81 -13.18 1.54 23.02
N GLU A 82 -14.38 1.50 23.58
CA GLU A 82 -15.64 1.55 22.85
C GLU A 82 -15.90 2.93 22.22
N ARG A 83 -15.32 3.99 22.79
CA ARG A 83 -15.26 5.33 22.20
C ARG A 83 -14.04 5.56 21.33
N ASP A 84 -13.41 4.48 20.88
CA ASP A 84 -12.33 4.54 19.89
C ASP A 84 -11.01 5.15 20.44
N ILE A 85 -10.76 4.99 21.73
CA ILE A 85 -9.56 5.49 22.42
C ILE A 85 -8.79 4.32 23.03
N ASP A 86 -7.68 3.95 22.41
CA ASP A 86 -6.70 3.05 23.02
C ASP A 86 -5.94 3.78 24.15
N ALA A 87 -6.03 3.24 25.37
CA ALA A 87 -5.39 3.82 26.56
C ALA A 87 -3.85 3.80 26.48
N THR A 88 -3.26 2.88 25.71
CA THR A 88 -1.80 2.74 25.52
C THR A 88 -1.21 3.85 24.65
N LEU A 89 -2.01 4.47 23.78
CA LEU A 89 -1.61 5.55 22.89
C LEU A 89 -1.86 6.95 23.48
N ARG A 90 -2.18 7.05 24.78
CA ARG A 90 -2.48 8.34 25.43
C ARG A 90 -1.24 9.06 25.93
N ARG A 91 -1.24 10.39 25.73
CA ARG A 91 -0.44 11.34 26.52
C ARG A 91 -1.11 11.56 27.88
N ASP A 92 -0.33 11.63 28.96
CA ASP A 92 -0.82 11.94 30.31
C ASP A 92 -1.72 13.20 30.37
N GLY A 93 -1.52 14.17 29.47
CA GLY A 93 -2.35 15.38 29.38
C GLY A 93 -3.83 15.15 29.00
N HIS A 94 -4.18 14.05 28.32
CA HIS A 94 -5.58 13.77 27.95
C HIS A 94 -6.41 13.25 29.14
N GLN A 95 -5.75 12.75 30.19
CA GLN A 95 -6.40 12.49 31.48
C GLN A 95 -6.93 13.78 32.11
N HIS A 96 -6.23 14.92 31.94
CA HIS A 96 -6.69 16.21 32.45
C HIS A 96 -7.93 16.72 31.72
N TYR A 97 -8.06 16.52 30.41
CA TYR A 97 -9.24 16.96 29.66
C TYR A 97 -10.50 16.13 29.99
N LEU A 98 -10.37 14.80 30.09
CA LEU A 98 -11.51 13.97 30.53
C LEU A 98 -11.86 14.20 32.00
N LYS A 99 -10.86 14.36 32.89
CA LYS A 99 -11.12 14.73 34.29
C LYS A 99 -11.78 16.10 34.40
N ARG A 100 -11.52 17.04 33.48
CA ARG A 100 -12.16 18.36 33.44
C ARG A 100 -13.58 18.31 32.88
N ALA A 101 -13.78 17.61 31.76
CA ALA A 101 -15.11 17.38 31.18
C ALA A 101 -16.05 16.59 32.13
N MET A 102 -15.50 15.73 32.99
CA MET A 102 -16.25 15.03 34.03
C MET A 102 -16.42 15.84 35.33
N ARG A 103 -15.64 16.92 35.56
CA ARG A 103 -15.71 17.75 36.79
C ARG A 103 -16.52 19.03 36.60
N GLU A 104 -16.64 19.57 35.40
CA GLU A 104 -17.41 20.79 35.15
C GLU A 104 -18.90 20.48 34.88
N TYR A 105 -19.61 20.09 35.94
CA TYR A 105 -21.03 20.42 36.08
C TYR A 105 -21.21 21.29 37.34
N PRO A 106 -20.98 22.60 37.25
CA PRO A 106 -21.75 23.54 38.03
C PRO A 106 -22.74 24.23 37.09
N ARG A 107 -24.03 24.12 37.43
CA ARG A 107 -25.02 25.12 37.03
C ARG A 107 -24.42 26.50 37.28
N ASN A 108 -24.18 27.29 36.25
CA ASN A 108 -24.68 28.66 36.23
C ASN A 108 -24.62 29.26 34.84
N ASP A 109 -25.70 29.99 34.62
CA ASP A 109 -26.09 30.76 33.46
C ASP A 109 -25.12 31.93 33.22
N ARG A 110 -25.10 32.40 31.97
CA ARG A 110 -24.46 33.62 31.43
C ARG A 110 -23.05 33.47 30.80
N THR A 111 -23.07 33.67 29.47
CA THR A 111 -21.98 34.18 28.61
C THR A 111 -20.62 33.48 28.71
N VAL A 112 -20.50 32.34 28.05
CA VAL A 112 -19.20 31.77 27.67
C VAL A 112 -18.86 32.29 26.28
N HIS A 113 -18.03 33.34 26.20
CA HIS A 113 -17.20 33.51 25.01
C HIS A 113 -16.39 32.22 24.87
N GLY A 114 -16.66 31.46 23.80
CA GLY A 114 -15.99 30.19 23.53
C GLY A 114 -14.49 30.41 23.35
N ILE A 115 -13.73 30.31 24.45
CA ILE A 115 -12.29 30.18 24.41
C ILE A 115 -12.01 28.81 23.79
N HIS A 116 -12.01 28.76 22.46
CA HIS A 116 -11.43 27.67 21.72
C HIS A 116 -9.93 27.71 22.04
N PRO A 117 -9.36 26.71 22.75
CA PRO A 117 -7.93 26.69 22.95
C PRO A 117 -7.28 26.70 21.56
N ARG A 118 -6.42 27.69 21.31
CA ARG A 118 -5.58 27.74 20.10
C ARG A 118 -4.95 26.37 19.91
N ARG A 119 -5.40 25.64 18.88
CA ARG A 119 -4.91 24.30 18.52
C ARG A 119 -3.43 24.40 18.12
N LYS A 120 -2.51 24.22 19.08
CA LYS A 120 -1.09 23.98 18.75
C LYS A 120 -0.98 22.63 18.03
N PRO A 121 -0.14 22.45 16.99
CA PRO A 121 -0.03 21.18 16.25
C PRO A 121 0.21 20.01 17.22
N HIS A 122 -0.66 18.99 17.14
CA HIS A 122 -0.78 17.95 18.14
C HIS A 122 0.24 16.84 17.91
N ALA A 123 1.47 17.04 18.36
CA ALA A 123 2.41 15.94 18.53
C ALA A 123 1.99 15.06 19.73
N PHE A 124 2.02 13.74 19.57
CA PHE A 124 1.69 12.77 20.62
C PHE A 124 2.84 11.81 20.88
N ASP A 125 2.93 11.33 22.12
CA ASP A 125 3.95 10.36 22.51
C ASP A 125 3.40 8.95 22.33
N VAL A 126 4.10 8.13 21.56
CA VAL A 126 3.87 6.69 21.49
C VAL A 126 5.00 6.03 22.25
N VAL A 127 4.67 5.23 23.27
CA VAL A 127 5.64 4.42 24.01
C VAL A 127 5.47 2.97 23.59
N PHE A 128 6.46 2.47 22.86
CA PHE A 128 6.57 1.06 22.53
C PHE A 128 7.04 0.33 23.80
N ARG A 129 6.14 -0.47 24.39
CA ARG A 129 6.43 -1.28 25.59
C ARG A 129 6.93 -2.67 25.18
N ASP A 130 7.74 -3.28 26.03
CA ASP A 130 8.17 -4.67 25.86
C ASP A 130 6.95 -5.59 25.92
N ARG A 131 6.89 -6.56 25.01
CA ARG A 131 5.99 -7.72 25.07
C ARG A 131 6.91 -8.95 25.13
N GLU A 132 6.59 -9.96 25.95
CA GLU A 132 7.47 -11.13 26.16
C GLU A 132 7.79 -11.91 24.87
N ASP A 133 6.97 -11.73 23.84
CA ASP A 133 7.02 -12.34 22.51
C ASP A 133 7.65 -11.46 21.42
N GLN A 134 8.03 -10.20 21.71
CA GLN A 134 8.59 -9.27 20.71
C GLN A 134 9.86 -8.59 21.23
N THR A 135 10.96 -8.75 20.49
CA THR A 135 12.27 -8.12 20.70
C THR A 135 12.25 -6.61 20.41
N ASN A 136 11.34 -5.86 21.03
CA ASN A 136 11.31 -4.41 20.91
C ASN A 136 12.01 -3.77 22.11
N VAL A 137 13.11 -3.06 21.85
CA VAL A 137 13.77 -2.19 22.82
C VAL A 137 12.79 -1.09 23.22
N LYS A 138 12.48 -0.93 24.52
CA LYS A 138 11.76 0.25 25.08
C LYS A 138 12.15 1.52 24.33
N THR A 139 11.28 1.98 23.45
CA THR A 139 11.49 3.14 22.60
C THR A 139 10.25 4.01 22.69
N ALA A 140 10.46 5.29 22.97
CA ALA A 140 9.41 6.28 22.89
C ALA A 140 9.65 7.14 21.65
N ALA A 141 8.58 7.47 20.94
CA ALA A 141 8.62 8.36 19.79
C ALA A 141 7.58 9.47 19.94
N VAL A 142 7.91 10.66 19.47
CA VAL A 142 6.98 11.77 19.30
C VAL A 142 6.48 11.71 17.86
N THR A 143 5.22 11.36 17.65
CA THR A 143 4.60 11.35 16.33
C THR A 143 3.96 12.70 16.03
N ARG A 144 3.96 13.08 14.75
CA ARG A 144 3.29 14.29 14.23
C ARG A 144 2.27 13.87 13.17
N PRO A 145 1.06 13.42 13.60
CA PRO A 145 0.03 12.93 12.68
C PRO A 145 -0.47 13.97 11.67
N ASP A 146 -0.23 15.25 11.95
CA ASP A 146 -0.49 16.39 11.05
C ASP A 146 0.52 16.47 9.88
N LYS A 147 1.67 15.82 10.00
CA LYS A 147 2.72 15.79 8.98
C LYS A 147 2.75 14.46 8.28
N ILE A 148 1.83 14.31 7.33
CA ILE A 148 1.67 13.11 6.50
C ILE A 148 2.85 13.02 5.53
N LEU A 149 3.54 11.88 5.54
CA LEU A 149 4.57 11.51 4.57
C LEU A 149 3.94 10.74 3.39
N LEU A 150 2.99 9.85 3.69
CA LEU A 150 2.24 9.08 2.70
C LEU A 150 0.82 8.85 3.23
N SER A 151 -0.19 8.94 2.37
CA SER A 151 -1.55 8.60 2.74
C SER A 151 -2.31 7.96 1.58
N ARG A 152 -2.73 6.71 1.77
CA ARG A 152 -3.72 6.06 0.90
C ARG A 152 -5.09 6.20 1.56
N TYR A 153 -5.96 7.02 0.96
CA TYR A 153 -7.29 7.32 1.51
C TYR A 153 -8.28 6.22 1.12
N SER A 154 -8.77 5.46 2.09
CA SER A 154 -9.88 4.51 1.90
C SER A 154 -10.77 4.48 3.14
N LEU A 155 -12.06 4.19 2.95
CA LEU A 155 -12.99 3.97 4.05
C LEU A 155 -12.69 2.61 4.70
N SER A 156 -12.63 1.55 3.89
CA SER A 156 -12.34 0.18 4.30
C SER A 156 -11.00 -0.32 3.76
N GLY A 157 -10.56 -1.50 4.22
CA GLY A 157 -9.36 -2.18 3.76
C GLY A 157 -8.12 -1.81 4.57
N ARG A 158 -6.96 -1.92 3.91
CA ARG A 158 -5.62 -1.88 4.53
C ARG A 158 -5.20 -0.53 5.12
N GLU A 159 -5.87 0.57 4.74
CA GLU A 159 -5.48 1.98 4.95
C GLU A 159 -4.05 2.16 5.49
N THR A 160 -3.10 2.47 4.61
CA THR A 160 -1.71 2.75 5.00
C THR A 160 -1.46 4.25 5.05
N LYS A 161 -0.96 4.73 6.19
CA LYS A 161 -0.52 6.10 6.37
C LYS A 161 0.81 6.18 7.10
N ASP A 162 1.69 7.01 6.57
CA ASP A 162 3.00 7.29 7.13
C ASP A 162 3.06 8.76 7.56
N PHE A 163 3.65 9.02 8.72
CA PHE A 163 3.74 10.36 9.31
C PHE A 163 5.13 10.61 9.89
N GLU A 164 5.53 11.89 9.99
CA GLU A 164 6.80 12.22 10.66
C GLU A 164 6.78 11.80 12.13
N ALA A 165 7.91 11.24 12.59
CA ALA A 165 8.14 10.90 13.98
C ALA A 165 9.56 11.27 14.40
N MET A 166 9.77 11.39 15.71
CA MET A 166 11.10 11.64 16.29
C MET A 166 11.32 10.69 17.45
N GLN A 167 12.42 9.94 17.43
CA GLN A 167 12.76 9.05 18.54
C GLN A 167 13.20 9.88 19.76
N LYS A 168 12.73 9.53 20.96
CA LYS A 168 13.08 10.24 22.20
C LYS A 168 14.46 9.91 22.79
N LYS A 169 15.22 8.96 22.22
CA LYS A 169 16.59 8.64 22.68
C LYS A 169 17.56 9.82 22.42
N VAL A 170 18.71 9.81 23.09
CA VAL A 170 19.72 10.90 23.18
C VAL A 170 20.12 11.54 21.85
N THR A 171 19.97 10.85 20.72
CA THR A 171 20.33 11.34 19.38
C THR A 171 19.23 12.07 18.62
N GLN A 172 17.98 12.12 19.11
CA GLN A 172 16.82 12.75 18.42
C GLN A 172 16.75 12.42 16.91
N ALA A 173 16.90 11.14 16.56
CA ALA A 173 16.91 10.74 15.15
C ALA A 173 15.53 10.92 14.50
N ASP A 174 15.54 11.48 13.30
CA ASP A 174 14.38 11.59 12.41
C ASP A 174 13.85 10.18 12.06
N ALA A 175 12.55 9.97 12.29
CA ALA A 175 11.86 8.72 12.07
C ALA A 175 10.58 8.91 11.24
N GLY A 176 10.06 7.82 10.69
CA GLY A 176 8.73 7.71 10.12
C GLY A 176 7.89 6.75 10.94
N MET A 177 6.64 7.12 11.20
CA MET A 177 5.64 6.22 11.80
C MET A 177 4.67 5.76 10.72
N LYS A 178 4.66 4.46 10.45
CA LYS A 178 3.67 3.82 9.59
C LYS A 178 2.53 3.26 10.44
N ARG A 179 1.30 3.50 10.00
CA ARG A 179 0.06 2.96 10.54
C ARG A 179 -0.70 2.25 9.43
N TYR A 180 -1.12 1.02 9.66
CA TYR A 180 -1.77 0.21 8.65
C TYR A 180 -2.69 -0.85 9.27
N TRP A 181 -3.59 -1.39 8.45
CA TRP A 181 -4.69 -2.29 8.85
C TRP A 181 -4.69 -3.62 8.06
N PRO A 182 -3.66 -4.46 8.22
CA PRO A 182 -3.63 -5.75 7.56
C PRO A 182 -4.71 -6.68 8.15
N GLU A 183 -5.03 -7.75 7.42
CA GLU A 183 -5.80 -8.85 8.01
C GLU A 183 -5.04 -9.44 9.20
N VAL A 184 -5.78 -9.82 10.25
CA VAL A 184 -5.23 -10.37 11.49
C VAL A 184 -4.41 -11.64 11.23
N THR A 185 -4.79 -12.40 10.20
CA THR A 185 -4.13 -13.62 9.75
C THR A 185 -2.75 -13.38 9.13
N LEU A 186 -2.47 -12.17 8.63
CA LEU A 186 -1.18 -11.84 8.03
C LEU A 186 -0.11 -11.62 9.09
N THR A 187 1.11 -12.10 8.81
CA THR A 187 2.29 -11.83 9.64
C THR A 187 2.57 -10.33 9.68
N SER A 188 3.02 -9.79 10.82
CA SER A 188 3.35 -8.37 10.94
C SER A 188 4.53 -8.00 10.06
N GLU A 189 4.52 -6.77 9.53
CA GLU A 189 5.55 -6.29 8.61
C GLU A 189 6.93 -6.25 9.27
N ALA A 190 6.97 -5.97 10.57
CA ALA A 190 8.19 -6.00 11.37
C ALA A 190 8.86 -7.39 11.30
N VAL A 191 8.09 -8.46 11.49
CA VAL A 191 8.59 -9.84 11.45
C VAL A 191 9.00 -10.23 10.02
N VAL A 192 8.22 -9.83 9.02
CA VAL A 192 8.56 -10.08 7.60
C VAL A 192 9.87 -9.37 7.24
N LEU A 193 10.04 -8.11 7.66
CA LEU A 193 11.27 -7.34 7.45
C LEU A 193 12.47 -7.96 8.16
N GLU A 194 12.31 -8.41 9.40
CA GLU A 194 13.36 -9.11 10.15
C GLU A 194 13.84 -10.35 9.39
N ARG A 195 12.91 -11.21 8.95
CA ARG A 195 13.23 -12.39 8.14
C ARG A 195 13.90 -12.03 6.81
N ALA A 196 13.48 -10.93 6.16
CA ALA A 196 14.06 -10.45 4.91
C ALA A 196 15.48 -9.87 5.09
N VAL A 197 15.76 -9.25 6.24
CA VAL A 197 17.10 -8.79 6.62
C VAL A 197 18.01 -9.99 6.89
N GLU A 198 17.52 -11.00 7.61
CA GLU A 198 18.28 -12.21 7.91
C GLU A 198 18.64 -13.00 6.66
N LEU A 199 17.66 -13.29 5.79
CA LEU A 199 17.88 -13.97 4.51
C LEU A 199 18.80 -13.20 3.57
N GLY A 200 18.89 -11.91 3.81
CA GLY A 200 19.69 -10.95 3.08
C GLY A 200 21.14 -10.79 3.52
N ARG A 201 21.51 -11.28 4.69
CA ARG A 201 22.82 -11.01 5.28
C ARG A 201 23.94 -11.54 4.38
N GLY A 202 24.90 -10.68 4.03
CA GLY A 202 26.03 -11.02 3.14
C GLY A 202 25.72 -10.96 1.64
N ASP A 203 24.47 -10.69 1.24
CA ASP A 203 24.10 -10.49 -0.16
C ASP A 203 24.19 -8.99 -0.52
N PRO A 204 25.09 -8.60 -1.45
CA PRO A 204 25.33 -7.19 -1.76
C PRO A 204 24.14 -6.48 -2.43
N LEU A 205 23.23 -7.20 -3.10
CA LEU A 205 22.01 -6.60 -3.66
C LEU A 205 20.97 -6.31 -2.58
N ILE A 206 21.18 -6.86 -1.39
CA ILE A 206 20.26 -6.83 -0.29
C ILE A 206 20.77 -5.97 0.88
N GLU A 207 22.00 -6.19 1.30
CA GLU A 207 22.45 -5.66 2.58
C GLU A 207 22.41 -4.12 2.65
N GLY A 208 21.66 -3.61 3.63
CA GLY A 208 21.42 -2.16 3.82
C GLY A 208 20.43 -1.53 2.83
N HIS A 209 19.67 -2.34 2.07
CA HIS A 209 18.63 -1.88 1.13
C HIS A 209 17.18 -2.18 1.60
N LEU A 210 16.99 -2.52 2.89
CA LEU A 210 15.68 -2.69 3.53
C LEU A 210 15.41 -1.58 4.55
N PRO A 211 14.13 -1.29 4.86
CA PRO A 211 13.76 -0.39 5.95
C PRO A 211 14.36 -0.85 7.27
N THR A 212 14.91 0.09 8.03
CA THR A 212 15.38 -0.16 9.40
C THR A 212 14.21 0.04 10.36
N VAL A 213 13.72 -1.07 10.93
CA VAL A 213 12.70 -1.06 11.98
C VAL A 213 13.32 -0.62 13.30
N LEU A 214 12.73 0.40 13.93
CA LEU A 214 13.14 0.92 15.23
C LEU A 214 12.27 0.37 16.35
N ALA A 215 10.98 0.18 16.08
CA ALA A 215 10.01 -0.45 16.98
C ALA A 215 8.73 -0.83 16.21
N SER A 216 7.97 -1.79 16.71
CA SER A 216 6.65 -2.16 16.20
C SER A 216 5.64 -2.33 17.34
N TYR A 217 4.36 -2.17 17.03
CA TYR A 217 3.27 -2.39 17.99
C TYR A 217 1.99 -2.80 17.29
N ASP A 218 1.49 -3.98 17.65
CA ASP A 218 0.19 -4.49 17.19
C ASP A 218 -0.85 -4.16 18.26
N LEU A 219 -1.86 -3.36 17.88
CA LEU A 219 -2.96 -3.05 18.79
C LEU A 219 -3.75 -4.32 19.05
N ASP A 220 -4.09 -4.54 20.32
CA ASP A 220 -5.04 -5.57 20.72
C ASP A 220 -6.45 -5.10 20.35
N TYR A 221 -6.80 -5.17 19.06
CA TYR A 221 -8.13 -4.89 18.53
C TYR A 221 -8.31 -5.55 17.17
N SER A 222 -9.46 -6.22 16.99
CA SER A 222 -9.89 -6.80 15.73
C SER A 222 -11.23 -6.20 15.33
N THR A 223 -11.35 -5.75 14.08
CA THR A 223 -12.65 -5.33 13.52
C THR A 223 -13.70 -6.44 13.58
N GLY A 224 -13.27 -7.71 13.58
CA GLY A 224 -14.15 -8.88 13.69
C GLY A 224 -14.94 -8.95 15.01
N THR A 225 -14.47 -8.26 16.07
CA THR A 225 -15.05 -8.35 17.43
C THR A 225 -16.55 -8.05 17.44
N ILE A 226 -17.00 -7.03 16.70
CA ILE A 226 -18.42 -6.67 16.66
C ILE A 226 -19.22 -7.61 15.79
N TYR A 227 -18.65 -8.03 14.65
CA TYR A 227 -19.33 -8.96 13.76
C TYR A 227 -19.55 -10.33 14.44
N GLU A 228 -18.58 -10.81 15.21
CA GLU A 228 -18.73 -12.01 16.05
C GLU A 228 -19.83 -11.84 17.11
N GLY A 229 -19.93 -10.66 17.72
CA GLY A 229 -21.00 -10.31 18.65
C GLY A 229 -22.38 -10.37 18.00
N ILE A 230 -22.54 -9.74 16.84
CA ILE A 230 -23.78 -9.73 16.05
C ILE A 230 -24.18 -11.15 15.61
N GLN A 231 -23.21 -11.96 15.18
CA GLN A 231 -23.46 -13.35 14.80
C GLN A 231 -23.99 -14.21 15.95
N LYS A 232 -23.43 -14.04 17.16
CA LYS A 232 -23.91 -14.76 18.35
C LYS A 232 -25.37 -14.46 18.68
N GLU A 233 -25.88 -13.29 18.28
CA GLU A 233 -27.29 -12.92 18.44
C GLU A 233 -28.22 -13.49 17.35
N GLY A 234 -27.70 -14.31 16.42
CA GLY A 234 -28.49 -14.99 15.38
C GLY A 234 -28.99 -14.07 14.26
N ARG A 235 -28.49 -12.83 14.20
CA ARG A 235 -28.90 -11.82 13.20
C ARG A 235 -27.88 -11.76 12.07
N THR A 236 -28.03 -12.60 11.04
CA THR A 236 -27.31 -12.35 9.77
C THR A 236 -28.18 -12.60 8.56
N VAL A 237 -28.40 -11.52 7.80
CA VAL A 237 -28.46 -11.53 6.33
C VAL A 237 -27.06 -11.09 5.87
N GLY A 238 -26.23 -12.00 5.36
CA GLY A 238 -24.87 -11.65 4.88
C GLY A 238 -23.87 -12.81 4.87
N ASN A 239 -22.80 -12.66 4.07
CA ASN A 239 -21.73 -13.66 3.90
C ASN A 239 -20.80 -13.76 5.13
N ALA A 240 -20.04 -14.86 5.22
CA ALA A 240 -19.10 -15.14 6.31
C ALA A 240 -18.09 -14.01 6.57
N ILE A 241 -17.77 -13.77 7.85
CA ILE A 241 -16.81 -12.76 8.33
C ILE A 241 -15.39 -13.29 8.10
N ASP A 242 -14.91 -13.23 6.87
CA ASP A 242 -13.49 -13.38 6.57
C ASP A 242 -12.83 -11.99 6.46
N GLY A 243 -11.51 -11.91 6.67
CA GLY A 243 -10.75 -10.67 6.49
C GLY A 243 -10.86 -9.65 7.63
N SER A 244 -11.00 -10.11 8.88
CA SER A 244 -10.88 -9.26 10.07
C SER A 244 -9.51 -8.57 10.12
N ARG A 245 -9.47 -7.30 10.52
CA ARG A 245 -8.27 -6.45 10.48
C ARG A 245 -7.88 -5.94 11.86
N CYS A 246 -6.59 -5.72 12.08
CA CYS A 246 -6.06 -5.08 13.28
C CYS A 246 -5.18 -3.88 12.89
N MET A 247 -5.08 -2.88 13.77
CA MET A 247 -4.17 -1.77 13.53
C MET A 247 -2.76 -2.16 13.97
N ARG A 248 -1.80 -1.95 13.09
CA ARG A 248 -0.37 -2.12 13.38
C ARG A 248 0.37 -0.80 13.22
N LEU A 249 1.31 -0.56 14.13
CA LEU A 249 2.21 0.58 14.14
C LEU A 249 3.64 0.11 13.91
N LEU A 250 4.35 0.79 13.01
CA LEU A 250 5.74 0.49 12.69
C LEU A 250 6.54 1.79 12.67
N LEU A 251 7.48 1.91 13.60
CA LEU A 251 8.44 3.02 13.65
C LEU A 251 9.69 2.62 12.88
N MET A 252 10.03 3.41 11.87
CA MET A 252 11.19 3.18 11.01
C MET A 252 12.06 4.42 10.96
N ARG A 253 13.33 4.25 10.57
CA ARG A 253 14.17 5.38 10.20
C ARG A 253 13.51 6.18 9.06
N LYS A 254 13.61 7.52 9.09
CA LYS A 254 13.02 8.36 8.05
C LYS A 254 13.69 8.11 6.70
N LEU A 255 12.86 7.89 5.69
CA LEU A 255 13.23 7.69 4.29
C LEU A 255 12.43 8.67 3.42
N LEU A 256 12.89 8.96 2.22
CA LEU A 256 12.25 9.89 1.29
C LEU A 256 11.74 9.16 0.04
N PRO A 257 10.57 9.52 -0.53
CA PRO A 257 10.11 8.94 -1.78
C PRO A 257 11.07 9.22 -2.93
N ILE A 258 11.26 8.23 -3.81
CA ILE A 258 12.12 8.44 -4.99
C ILE A 258 11.51 9.39 -6.03
N ASP A 259 10.18 9.56 -6.01
CA ASP A 259 9.42 10.45 -6.91
C ASP A 259 9.96 11.89 -6.87
N GLY A 260 10.42 12.34 -5.69
CA GLY A 260 10.98 13.68 -5.48
C GLY A 260 12.44 13.85 -5.93
N LEU A 261 13.11 12.81 -6.41
CA LEU A 261 14.51 12.89 -6.85
C LEU A 261 14.62 13.48 -8.26
N HIS A 262 15.79 14.07 -8.54
CA HIS A 262 16.16 14.44 -9.91
C HIS A 262 16.27 13.20 -10.79
N ALA A 263 15.94 13.34 -12.09
CA ALA A 263 15.79 12.22 -13.03
C ALA A 263 16.92 11.18 -12.99
N ASN A 264 18.19 11.61 -12.98
CA ASN A 264 19.35 10.71 -12.95
C ASN A 264 19.43 9.92 -11.63
N GLU A 265 19.17 10.58 -10.50
CA GLU A 265 19.20 9.95 -9.19
C GLU A 265 17.98 9.05 -9.01
N PHE A 266 16.80 9.45 -9.50
CA PHE A 266 15.61 8.61 -9.60
C PHE A 266 15.94 7.30 -10.35
N LEU A 267 16.54 7.39 -11.53
CA LEU A 267 16.89 6.23 -12.34
C LEU A 267 17.92 5.33 -11.63
N ARG A 268 18.97 5.91 -11.03
CA ARG A 268 19.97 5.16 -10.26
C ARG A 268 19.32 4.40 -9.11
N VAL A 269 18.44 5.05 -8.36
CA VAL A 269 17.75 4.45 -7.21
C VAL A 269 16.71 3.42 -7.66
N TRP A 270 15.99 3.68 -8.75
CA TRP A 270 15.08 2.74 -9.39
C TRP A 270 15.81 1.44 -9.78
N VAL A 271 17.04 1.54 -10.32
CA VAL A 271 17.91 0.38 -10.61
C VAL A 271 18.22 -0.43 -9.34
N LEU A 272 18.63 0.25 -8.27
CA LEU A 272 18.90 -0.42 -6.99
C LEU A 272 17.66 -1.15 -6.46
N CYS A 273 16.48 -0.55 -6.58
CA CYS A 273 15.23 -1.12 -6.08
C CYS A 273 14.80 -2.37 -6.85
N TYR A 274 14.84 -2.39 -8.19
CA TYR A 274 14.45 -3.61 -8.93
C TYR A 274 15.48 -4.73 -8.74
N ARG A 275 16.79 -4.43 -8.65
CA ARG A 275 17.82 -5.45 -8.39
C ARG A 275 17.63 -6.07 -7.02
N ARG A 276 17.24 -5.24 -6.07
CA ARG A 276 16.91 -5.69 -4.73
C ARG A 276 15.68 -6.58 -4.70
N HIS A 277 14.62 -6.18 -5.40
CA HIS A 277 13.41 -6.99 -5.56
C HIS A 277 13.74 -8.33 -6.21
N PHE A 278 14.57 -8.34 -7.26
CA PHE A 278 15.06 -9.57 -7.88
C PHE A 278 15.76 -10.48 -6.87
N ALA A 279 16.75 -9.98 -6.12
CA ALA A 279 17.46 -10.79 -5.13
C ALA A 279 16.53 -11.38 -4.05
N LEU A 280 15.53 -10.59 -3.60
CA LEU A 280 14.48 -11.06 -2.69
C LEU A 280 13.61 -12.15 -3.34
N TRP A 281 13.17 -11.93 -4.57
CA TRP A 281 12.38 -12.88 -5.34
C TRP A 281 13.11 -14.22 -5.42
N MET A 282 14.39 -14.21 -5.78
CA MET A 282 15.20 -15.43 -5.90
C MET A 282 15.38 -16.17 -4.55
N LYS A 283 15.26 -15.46 -3.43
CA LYS A 283 15.26 -16.05 -2.08
C LYS A 283 13.87 -16.44 -1.58
N GLY A 284 12.86 -16.41 -2.45
CA GLY A 284 11.49 -16.81 -2.14
C GLY A 284 10.62 -15.72 -1.50
N PHE A 285 11.03 -14.45 -1.54
CA PHE A 285 10.18 -13.33 -1.10
C PHE A 285 9.48 -12.67 -2.28
N GLU A 286 8.16 -12.72 -2.28
CA GLU A 286 7.32 -12.04 -3.27
C GLU A 286 6.76 -10.76 -2.65
N HIS A 287 7.05 -9.59 -3.23
CA HIS A 287 6.61 -8.32 -2.67
C HIS A 287 5.15 -7.97 -3.02
N THR A 288 4.72 -8.30 -4.24
CA THR A 288 3.34 -8.20 -4.76
C THR A 288 2.65 -6.83 -4.79
N ASP A 289 3.22 -5.78 -4.18
CA ASP A 289 2.75 -4.38 -4.24
C ASP A 289 3.86 -3.42 -4.67
N ILE A 290 4.45 -3.65 -5.84
CA ILE A 290 5.46 -2.76 -6.41
C ILE A 290 4.79 -1.48 -6.95
N SER A 291 5.17 -0.31 -6.42
CA SER A 291 4.67 1.00 -6.82
C SER A 291 5.69 2.10 -6.54
N ILE A 292 5.57 3.26 -7.21
CA ILE A 292 6.50 4.37 -7.02
C ILE A 292 6.53 4.90 -5.57
N ASP A 293 5.40 4.84 -4.87
CA ASP A 293 5.28 5.25 -3.46
C ASP A 293 6.00 4.31 -2.50
N ASN A 294 6.22 3.06 -2.93
CA ASN A 294 6.88 2.02 -2.14
C ASN A 294 8.39 1.96 -2.39
N LEU A 295 8.91 2.74 -3.35
CA LEU A 295 10.35 2.91 -3.56
C LEU A 295 10.82 4.17 -2.82
N LEU A 296 11.71 3.97 -1.87
CA LEU A 296 12.25 5.01 -1.01
C LEU A 296 13.76 5.17 -1.17
N TYR A 297 14.27 6.26 -0.62
CA TYR A 297 15.67 6.66 -0.64
C TYR A 297 16.09 7.02 0.78
N ASP A 298 17.21 6.45 1.23
CA ASP A 298 17.86 6.89 2.47
C ASP A 298 18.79 8.06 2.16
N PRO A 299 18.49 9.29 2.63
CA PRO A 299 19.32 10.45 2.34
C PRO A 299 20.72 10.40 2.96
N VAL A 300 20.95 9.53 3.94
CA VAL A 300 22.26 9.40 4.62
C VAL A 300 23.14 8.37 3.92
N THR A 301 22.61 7.18 3.64
CA THR A 301 23.38 6.12 2.95
C THR A 301 23.34 6.24 1.44
N ARG A 302 22.44 7.08 0.90
CA ARG A 302 22.17 7.28 -0.54
C ARG A 302 21.77 5.99 -1.25
N LYS A 303 21.17 5.05 -0.52
CA LYS A 303 20.69 3.76 -1.01
C LYS A 303 19.20 3.81 -1.35
N GLY A 304 18.83 3.07 -2.39
CA GLY A 304 17.44 2.71 -2.64
C GLY A 304 16.94 1.70 -1.63
N VAL A 305 15.72 1.92 -1.14
CA VAL A 305 15.06 1.08 -0.15
C VAL A 305 13.70 0.70 -0.69
N LEU A 306 13.45 -0.61 -0.77
CA LEU A 306 12.13 -1.13 -1.11
C LEU A 306 11.30 -1.20 0.18
N ASN A 307 10.12 -0.59 0.22
CA ASN A 307 9.25 -0.50 1.39
C ASN A 307 7.92 -1.24 1.16
N VAL A 308 7.17 -1.52 2.23
CA VAL A 308 5.82 -2.12 2.22
C VAL A 308 5.83 -3.64 2.04
N PHE A 309 6.26 -4.33 3.10
CA PHE A 309 6.33 -5.80 3.19
C PHE A 309 5.11 -6.44 3.86
N ASP A 310 4.10 -5.67 4.25
CA ASP A 310 2.90 -6.17 4.92
C ASP A 310 2.02 -7.08 4.03
N LEU A 311 2.25 -7.06 2.72
CA LEU A 311 1.64 -7.99 1.76
C LEU A 311 2.64 -9.00 1.18
N ALA A 312 3.91 -8.94 1.62
CA ALA A 312 4.93 -9.80 1.05
C ALA A 312 4.69 -11.26 1.47
N ARG A 313 4.87 -12.17 0.51
CA ARG A 313 4.68 -13.61 0.70
C ARG A 313 6.03 -14.30 0.75
N VAL A 314 6.18 -15.22 1.68
CA VAL A 314 7.37 -16.08 1.75
C VAL A 314 7.02 -17.44 1.17
N ARG A 315 7.56 -17.79 0.00
CA ARG A 315 7.31 -19.08 -0.67
C ARG A 315 7.69 -20.30 0.17
N LEU A 316 8.60 -20.13 1.14
CA LEU A 316 9.20 -21.21 1.92
C LEU A 316 8.28 -21.82 2.99
N ASP A 317 7.16 -21.18 3.34
CA ASP A 317 6.23 -21.71 4.34
C ASP A 317 5.01 -22.35 3.66
N SER A 318 5.14 -23.63 3.27
CA SER A 318 4.07 -24.45 2.71
C SER A 318 2.84 -24.62 3.63
N LYS A 319 2.94 -24.22 4.90
CA LYS A 319 1.85 -24.22 5.89
C LYS A 319 1.05 -22.91 5.92
N ASN A 320 1.53 -21.84 5.28
CA ASN A 320 0.89 -20.53 5.20
C ASN A 320 0.56 -20.13 3.76
N GLN A 321 0.16 -21.10 2.92
CA GLN A 321 -0.61 -20.76 1.73
C GLN A 321 -1.96 -20.21 2.19
N VAL A 322 -1.98 -18.93 2.55
CA VAL A 322 -3.20 -18.14 2.59
C VAL A 322 -3.81 -18.32 1.20
N THR A 323 -4.91 -19.06 1.14
CA THR A 323 -5.75 -19.20 -0.04
C THR A 323 -6.06 -17.79 -0.53
N GLY A 324 -5.53 -17.44 -1.71
CA GLY A 324 -5.44 -16.06 -2.16
C GLY A 324 -6.81 -15.41 -2.37
N ARG A 325 -7.29 -14.70 -1.35
CA ARG A 325 -8.47 -13.84 -1.44
C ARG A 325 -8.10 -12.38 -1.63
N GLU A 326 -7.05 -11.89 -0.96
CA GLU A 326 -6.47 -10.58 -1.26
C GLU A 326 -5.53 -10.69 -2.47
N ARG A 327 -6.04 -10.44 -3.68
CA ARG A 327 -5.17 -10.19 -4.82
C ARG A 327 -4.68 -8.77 -4.77
N THR A 328 -3.37 -8.66 -4.58
CA THR A 328 -2.68 -7.44 -4.20
C THR A 328 -2.03 -6.79 -5.41
N GLY A 329 -1.78 -5.48 -5.31
CA GLY A 329 -1.11 -4.69 -6.33
C GLY A 329 -1.68 -3.28 -6.41
N THR A 330 -0.82 -2.34 -6.75
CA THR A 330 -1.22 -0.97 -7.03
C THR A 330 -1.61 -0.90 -8.52
N ILE A 331 -2.92 -0.85 -8.81
CA ILE A 331 -3.52 -0.96 -10.16
C ILE A 331 -2.75 -0.16 -11.24
N PRO A 332 -2.39 1.13 -11.05
CA PRO A 332 -1.61 1.89 -12.02
C PRO A 332 -0.29 1.23 -12.45
N PHE A 333 0.33 0.45 -11.58
CA PHE A 333 1.62 -0.21 -11.83
C PHE A 333 1.47 -1.72 -12.06
N MET A 334 0.29 -2.31 -11.89
CA MET A 334 0.11 -3.74 -12.15
C MET A 334 0.40 -4.08 -13.62
N ALA A 335 0.98 -5.26 -13.82
CA ALA A 335 1.25 -5.81 -15.13
C ALA A 335 -0.04 -6.01 -15.95
N MET A 336 0.06 -5.88 -17.27
CA MET A 336 -1.09 -6.01 -18.19
C MET A 336 -1.81 -7.36 -18.06
N ASP A 337 -1.06 -8.45 -17.84
CA ASP A 337 -1.60 -9.79 -17.62
C ASP A 337 -2.33 -9.93 -16.28
N LEU A 338 -2.04 -9.07 -15.28
CA LEU A 338 -2.71 -9.07 -13.98
C LEU A 338 -3.93 -8.14 -13.92
N LEU A 339 -4.09 -7.23 -14.88
CA LEU A 339 -5.27 -6.38 -15.03
C LEU A 339 -6.40 -7.15 -15.73
N SER A 340 -6.79 -8.28 -15.16
CA SER A 340 -7.76 -9.20 -15.76
C SER A 340 -8.66 -9.83 -14.71
N SER A 341 -9.87 -10.21 -15.13
CA SER A 341 -10.78 -10.94 -14.26
C SER A 341 -10.17 -12.26 -13.81
N GLU A 342 -9.45 -12.98 -14.68
CA GLU A 342 -8.78 -14.26 -14.35
C GLU A 342 -7.78 -14.10 -13.20
N TYR A 343 -6.99 -13.01 -13.20
CA TYR A 343 -6.19 -12.69 -12.03
C TYR A 343 -7.12 -12.50 -10.85
N PHE A 344 -8.08 -11.58 -10.87
CA PHE A 344 -9.03 -11.35 -9.77
C PHE A 344 -10.03 -12.49 -9.45
N HIS A 345 -9.96 -13.64 -10.16
CA HIS A 345 -10.62 -14.91 -9.83
C HIS A 345 -9.65 -16.01 -9.39
N GLY A 346 -8.33 -15.78 -9.49
CA GLY A 346 -7.28 -16.62 -8.89
C GLY A 346 -6.78 -17.67 -9.85
N GLU A 347 -7.06 -17.46 -11.12
CA GLU A 347 -6.75 -18.36 -12.22
C GLU A 347 -5.37 -18.04 -12.82
N THR A 348 -4.89 -16.80 -12.61
CA THR A 348 -3.56 -16.36 -13.05
C THR A 348 -2.56 -16.34 -11.90
N VAL A 349 -1.46 -17.07 -12.06
CA VAL A 349 -0.32 -17.05 -11.12
C VAL A 349 0.52 -15.79 -11.34
N ARG A 350 0.94 -15.15 -10.25
CA ARG A 350 1.86 -14.02 -10.29
C ARG A 350 3.31 -14.50 -10.48
N LEU A 351 4.01 -13.93 -11.45
CA LEU A 351 5.39 -14.28 -11.83
C LEU A 351 6.32 -13.11 -11.56
N TYR A 352 7.64 -13.35 -11.51
CA TYR A 352 8.64 -12.29 -11.37
C TYR A 352 8.47 -11.19 -12.41
N ARG A 353 8.22 -11.57 -13.68
CA ARG A 353 8.02 -10.61 -14.77
C ARG A 353 6.86 -9.66 -14.53
N HIS A 354 5.83 -10.07 -13.77
CA HIS A 354 4.72 -9.18 -13.45
C HIS A 354 5.15 -8.07 -12.49
N ASP A 355 5.93 -8.42 -11.46
CA ASP A 355 6.50 -7.44 -10.55
C ASP A 355 7.55 -6.57 -11.26
N PHE A 356 8.36 -7.16 -12.14
CA PHE A 356 9.33 -6.41 -12.94
C PHE A 356 8.65 -5.43 -13.89
N GLU A 357 7.56 -5.83 -14.55
CA GLU A 357 6.73 -4.95 -15.38
C GLU A 357 6.18 -3.76 -14.57
N SER A 358 5.89 -3.93 -13.28
CA SER A 358 5.50 -2.81 -12.42
C SER A 358 6.57 -1.73 -12.30
N PHE A 359 7.85 -2.09 -12.25
CA PHE A 359 8.94 -1.12 -12.29
C PHE A 359 8.98 -0.36 -13.62
N LEU A 360 8.67 -1.02 -14.74
CA LEU A 360 8.67 -0.40 -16.06
C LEU A 360 7.57 0.64 -16.20
N TRP A 361 6.37 0.37 -15.69
CA TRP A 361 5.25 1.31 -15.69
C TRP A 361 5.52 2.59 -14.88
N MET A 362 6.44 2.56 -13.92
CA MET A 362 6.86 3.77 -13.17
C MET A 362 7.61 4.77 -14.05
N LEU A 363 8.32 4.32 -15.09
CA LEU A 363 9.13 5.19 -15.95
C LEU A 363 8.27 6.21 -16.71
N PRO A 364 7.28 5.81 -17.54
CA PRO A 364 6.40 6.77 -18.20
C PRO A 364 5.58 7.56 -17.17
N TYR A 365 5.09 6.91 -16.12
CA TYR A 365 4.30 7.57 -15.08
C TYR A 365 5.05 8.74 -14.42
N ARG A 366 6.35 8.56 -14.15
CA ARG A 366 7.18 9.58 -13.51
C ARG A 366 7.72 10.61 -14.50
N LEU A 367 8.27 10.16 -15.62
CA LEU A 367 9.10 10.99 -16.49
C LEU A 367 8.27 11.83 -17.45
N LEU A 368 7.06 11.39 -17.78
CA LEU A 368 6.14 12.10 -18.69
C LEU A 368 5.14 13.00 -17.94
N ARG A 369 5.19 13.03 -16.61
CA ARG A 369 4.29 13.87 -15.80
C ARG A 369 4.71 15.34 -15.84
N GLY A 370 3.71 16.22 -15.82
CA GLY A 370 3.84 17.65 -15.59
C GLY A 370 4.04 18.48 -16.85
N PHE A 371 4.14 17.86 -18.04
CA PHE A 371 4.36 18.58 -19.30
C PHE A 371 3.17 19.44 -19.73
N ALA A 372 1.98 18.82 -19.85
CA ALA A 372 0.76 19.49 -20.29
C ALA A 372 -0.47 18.92 -19.59
N THR A 373 -1.49 19.77 -19.38
CA THR A 373 -2.71 19.40 -18.67
C THR A 373 -3.41 18.16 -19.25
N GLU A 374 -3.47 18.02 -20.59
CA GLU A 374 -4.12 16.88 -21.25
C GLU A 374 -3.32 15.58 -21.09
N GLN A 375 -1.99 15.63 -21.26
CA GLN A 375 -1.12 14.47 -21.00
C GLN A 375 -1.21 14.02 -19.54
N ASP A 376 -1.24 14.97 -18.61
CA ASP A 376 -1.43 14.67 -17.20
C ASP A 376 -2.83 14.11 -16.91
N LYS A 377 -3.86 14.47 -17.70
CA LYS A 377 -5.17 13.80 -17.60
C LYS A 377 -5.05 12.35 -18.04
N GLY A 378 -4.39 12.08 -19.17
CA GLY A 378 -4.13 10.71 -19.64
C GLY A 378 -3.39 9.85 -18.61
N LEU A 379 -2.35 10.40 -17.95
CA LEU A 379 -1.66 9.72 -16.85
C LEU A 379 -2.57 9.48 -15.63
N ARG A 380 -3.46 10.44 -15.31
CA ARG A 380 -4.41 10.30 -14.19
C ARG A 380 -5.47 9.24 -14.45
N GLU A 381 -5.78 8.90 -15.69
CA GLU A 381 -6.72 7.80 -16.02
C GLU A 381 -6.22 6.44 -15.51
N TRP A 382 -4.90 6.29 -15.33
CA TRP A 382 -4.33 5.08 -14.76
C TRP A 382 -4.64 4.96 -13.26
N ASN A 383 -4.87 6.09 -12.57
CA ASN A 383 -5.16 6.16 -11.13
C ASN A 383 -6.63 5.81 -10.83
N THR A 384 -7.01 4.57 -11.15
CA THR A 384 -8.37 4.05 -10.98
C THR A 384 -8.38 2.75 -10.17
N GLY A 385 -9.51 2.50 -9.51
CA GLY A 385 -9.80 1.21 -8.85
C GLY A 385 -10.30 0.13 -9.83
N ASN A 386 -10.60 0.50 -11.07
CA ASN A 386 -11.08 -0.43 -12.10
C ASN A 386 -9.91 -0.93 -12.95
N TYR A 387 -9.59 -2.22 -12.83
CA TYR A 387 -8.46 -2.83 -13.55
C TYR A 387 -8.64 -2.83 -15.08
N GLU A 388 -9.86 -2.92 -15.59
CA GLU A 388 -10.15 -2.89 -17.03
C GLU A 388 -9.95 -1.49 -17.61
N SER A 389 -10.41 -0.46 -16.89
CA SER A 389 -10.16 0.93 -17.26
C SER A 389 -8.67 1.24 -17.29
N CYS A 390 -7.92 0.82 -16.27
CA CYS A 390 -6.46 1.01 -16.24
C CYS A 390 -5.77 0.27 -17.38
N ARG A 391 -6.18 -0.96 -17.68
CA ARG A 391 -5.63 -1.75 -18.80
C ARG A 391 -5.86 -1.06 -20.14
N SER A 392 -7.08 -0.55 -20.36
CA SER A 392 -7.42 0.19 -21.58
C SER A 392 -6.57 1.45 -21.74
N ALA A 393 -6.42 2.25 -20.69
CA ALA A 393 -5.61 3.47 -20.72
C ALA A 393 -4.12 3.17 -20.98
N LYS A 394 -3.58 2.10 -20.38
CA LYS A 394 -2.21 1.62 -20.66
C LYS A 394 -2.03 1.13 -22.09
N SER A 395 -3.00 0.37 -22.61
CA SER A 395 -2.99 -0.09 -24.01
C SER A 395 -3.00 1.09 -24.98
N ASP A 396 -3.87 2.07 -24.75
CA ASP A 396 -3.91 3.29 -25.56
C ASP A 396 -2.57 4.02 -25.50
N PHE A 397 -1.98 4.15 -24.30
CA PHE A 397 -0.66 4.76 -24.16
C PHE A 397 0.41 4.08 -25.04
N LEU A 398 0.51 2.74 -24.96
CA LEU A 398 1.50 1.99 -25.75
C LEU A 398 1.25 2.09 -27.26
N MET A 399 0.00 2.26 -27.70
CA MET A 399 -0.37 2.22 -29.10
C MET A 399 -0.37 3.59 -29.79
N THR A 400 -0.73 4.66 -29.07
CA THR A 400 -1.03 5.96 -29.69
C THR A 400 -0.20 7.11 -29.12
N GLN A 401 0.28 7.00 -27.88
CA GLN A 401 0.81 8.14 -27.12
C GLN A 401 2.31 8.05 -26.81
N MET A 402 2.86 6.84 -26.62
CA MET A 402 4.25 6.65 -26.17
C MET A 402 5.28 7.35 -27.07
N GLU A 403 5.02 7.46 -28.37
CA GLU A 403 5.93 8.11 -29.34
C GLU A 403 5.70 9.62 -29.49
N THR A 404 4.60 10.16 -28.97
CA THR A 404 4.17 11.56 -29.20
C THR A 404 4.18 12.40 -27.92
N TRP A 405 4.09 11.77 -26.76
CA TRP A 405 4.12 12.45 -25.46
C TRP A 405 5.47 13.11 -25.20
N GLN A 406 5.40 14.33 -24.67
CA GLN A 406 6.57 15.18 -24.44
C GLN A 406 6.99 15.17 -22.98
N VAL A 407 8.23 15.56 -22.73
CA VAL A 407 8.84 15.52 -21.40
C VAL A 407 8.98 16.93 -20.85
N LEU A 408 8.66 17.11 -19.57
CA LEU A 408 8.60 18.43 -18.91
C LEU A 408 9.91 19.22 -18.98
N ASP A 409 11.04 18.57 -18.71
CA ASP A 409 12.33 19.23 -18.58
C ASP A 409 13.47 18.39 -19.18
N ALA A 410 14.60 19.04 -19.48
CA ALA A 410 15.73 18.41 -20.14
C ALA A 410 16.34 17.23 -19.36
N ASN A 411 16.24 17.21 -18.03
CA ASN A 411 16.76 16.10 -17.23
C ASN A 411 15.86 14.87 -17.36
N ASN A 412 14.54 15.06 -17.24
CA ASN A 412 13.59 13.98 -17.48
C ASN A 412 13.69 13.50 -18.94
N ALA A 413 13.88 14.40 -19.90
CA ALA A 413 13.98 14.07 -21.32
C ALA A 413 15.19 13.16 -21.58
N ARG A 414 16.35 13.50 -21.00
CA ARG A 414 17.55 12.68 -21.09
C ARG A 414 17.34 11.24 -20.59
N VAL A 415 16.62 11.07 -19.49
CA VAL A 415 16.32 9.75 -18.91
C VAL A 415 15.27 9.01 -19.72
N TRP A 416 14.22 9.70 -20.17
CA TRP A 416 13.16 9.13 -20.99
C TRP A 416 13.69 8.67 -22.35
N ASP A 417 14.33 9.57 -23.11
CA ASP A 417 14.84 9.28 -24.45
C ASP A 417 16.00 8.28 -24.42
N GLY A 418 16.80 8.32 -23.35
CA GLY A 418 17.94 7.43 -23.15
C GLY A 418 17.55 6.02 -22.73
N ILE A 419 16.55 5.84 -21.86
CA ILE A 419 16.20 4.53 -21.29
C ILE A 419 14.69 4.29 -21.25
N GLY A 420 13.92 5.23 -20.71
CA GLY A 420 12.49 5.04 -20.44
C GLY A 420 11.70 4.62 -21.69
N PHE A 421 11.92 5.31 -22.80
CA PHE A 421 11.33 5.02 -24.10
C PHE A 421 11.70 3.61 -24.59
N TRP A 422 12.97 3.24 -24.52
CA TRP A 422 13.46 1.96 -25.05
C TRP A 422 13.00 0.76 -24.23
N LEU A 423 12.97 0.88 -22.90
CA LEU A 423 12.39 -0.14 -22.02
C LEU A 423 10.88 -0.29 -22.24
N THR A 424 10.16 0.82 -22.39
CA THR A 424 8.72 0.80 -22.67
C THR A 424 8.44 0.16 -24.04
N ARG A 425 9.25 0.48 -25.05
CA ARG A 425 9.18 -0.14 -26.39
C ARG A 425 9.51 -1.64 -26.35
N TRP A 426 10.49 -2.06 -25.56
CA TRP A 426 10.81 -3.47 -25.34
C TRP A 426 9.61 -4.21 -24.70
N LEU A 427 9.01 -3.64 -23.65
CA LEU A 427 7.82 -4.18 -23.02
C LEU A 427 6.66 -4.32 -24.02
N LYS A 428 6.37 -3.25 -24.78
CA LYS A 428 5.33 -3.27 -25.82
C LYS A 428 5.51 -4.45 -26.77
N ARG A 429 6.72 -4.63 -27.31
CA ARG A 429 7.02 -5.72 -28.25
C ARG A 429 6.81 -7.10 -27.63
N LYS A 430 7.17 -7.28 -26.36
CA LYS A 430 6.94 -8.54 -25.65
C LYS A 430 5.45 -8.81 -25.45
N LEU A 431 4.68 -7.79 -25.05
CA LEU A 431 3.24 -7.91 -24.86
C LEU A 431 2.51 -8.23 -26.18
N ASP A 432 2.89 -7.56 -27.27
CA ASP A 432 2.33 -7.79 -28.61
C ASP A 432 2.65 -9.24 -29.07
N GLU A 433 3.92 -9.65 -29.02
CA GLU A 433 4.36 -11.01 -29.40
C GLU A 433 3.61 -12.08 -28.61
N MET A 434 3.51 -11.92 -27.29
CA MET A 434 2.84 -12.89 -26.43
C MET A 434 1.33 -12.92 -26.65
N SER A 435 0.71 -11.77 -26.96
CA SER A 435 -0.71 -11.71 -27.31
C SER A 435 -1.00 -12.48 -28.60
N ASP A 436 -0.20 -12.25 -29.64
CA ASP A 436 -0.32 -12.94 -30.92
C ASP A 436 -0.12 -14.45 -30.78
N LEU A 437 0.93 -14.87 -30.07
CA LEU A 437 1.23 -16.27 -29.83
C LEU A 437 0.13 -16.99 -29.03
N ARG A 438 -0.45 -16.34 -28.01
CA ARG A 438 -1.60 -16.88 -27.26
C ARG A 438 -2.85 -16.99 -28.12
N ILE A 439 -3.12 -16.04 -29.00
CA ILE A 439 -4.24 -16.10 -29.95
C ILE A 439 -4.03 -17.27 -30.93
N LEU A 440 -2.81 -17.43 -31.47
CA LEU A 440 -2.48 -18.51 -32.39
C LEU A 440 -2.62 -19.88 -31.72
N LYS A 441 -2.16 -20.01 -30.46
CA LYS A 441 -2.32 -21.22 -29.64
C LYS A 441 -3.78 -21.61 -29.47
N LYS A 442 -4.67 -20.63 -29.25
CA LYS A 442 -6.11 -20.87 -29.08
C LYS A 442 -6.83 -21.21 -30.38
N ARG A 443 -6.51 -20.52 -31.49
CA ARG A 443 -7.26 -20.64 -32.75
C ARG A 443 -6.73 -21.71 -33.69
N THR A 444 -5.41 -21.84 -33.80
CA THR A 444 -4.76 -22.74 -34.77
C THR A 444 -3.45 -23.28 -34.19
N PRO A 445 -3.51 -24.17 -33.18
CA PRO A 445 -2.32 -24.64 -32.48
C PRO A 445 -1.29 -25.32 -33.40
N GLY A 446 -1.73 -25.96 -34.49
CA GLY A 446 -0.84 -26.59 -35.48
C GLY A 446 0.03 -25.63 -36.30
N LYS A 447 -0.19 -24.30 -36.19
CA LYS A 447 0.66 -23.28 -36.84
C LYS A 447 1.81 -22.79 -35.95
N LEU A 448 1.85 -23.16 -34.67
CA LEU A 448 2.93 -22.77 -33.78
C LEU A 448 4.19 -23.59 -34.09
N SER A 449 5.31 -22.91 -34.29
CA SER A 449 6.61 -23.57 -34.34
C SER A 449 7.03 -24.02 -32.93
N ARG A 450 8.01 -24.93 -32.85
CA ARG A 450 8.64 -25.29 -31.57
C ARG A 450 9.21 -24.06 -30.83
N ASN A 451 9.80 -23.13 -31.57
CA ASN A 451 10.33 -21.89 -31.02
C ASN A 451 9.24 -21.00 -30.42
N ASP A 452 8.05 -20.97 -31.02
CA ASP A 452 6.92 -20.20 -30.48
C ASP A 452 6.40 -20.80 -29.18
N LEU A 453 6.31 -22.14 -29.11
CA LEU A 453 5.96 -22.83 -27.86
C LEU A 453 7.00 -22.59 -26.77
N ASP A 454 8.29 -22.60 -27.12
CA ASP A 454 9.37 -22.32 -26.18
C ASP A 454 9.31 -20.88 -25.66
N LYS A 455 8.99 -19.89 -26.52
CA LYS A 455 8.76 -18.50 -26.09
C LYS A 455 7.60 -18.38 -25.12
N ILE A 456 6.46 -19.01 -25.43
CA ILE A 456 5.28 -19.01 -24.55
C ILE A 456 5.64 -19.62 -23.20
N SER A 457 6.25 -20.81 -23.25
CA SER A 457 6.67 -21.55 -22.05
C SER A 457 7.58 -20.70 -21.17
N ARG A 458 8.63 -20.10 -21.74
CA ARG A 458 9.55 -19.23 -20.98
C ARG A 458 8.86 -18.01 -20.38
N TRP A 459 7.96 -17.37 -21.11
CA TRP A 459 7.24 -16.19 -20.61
C TRP A 459 6.27 -16.54 -19.48
N GLU A 460 5.70 -17.75 -19.49
CA GLU A 460 4.74 -18.22 -18.48
C GLU A 460 5.41 -19.06 -17.37
N ASP A 461 6.72 -19.25 -17.44
CA ASP A 461 7.51 -20.04 -16.50
C ASP A 461 7.68 -19.31 -15.15
N GLN A 462 7.47 -20.06 -14.06
CA GLN A 462 7.60 -19.59 -12.68
C GLN A 462 9.03 -19.74 -12.14
N SER A 463 9.91 -20.38 -12.92
CA SER A 463 11.26 -20.70 -12.49
C SER A 463 12.13 -19.46 -12.30
N ASP A 464 13.11 -19.60 -11.42
CA ASP A 464 14.19 -18.65 -11.19
C ASP A 464 15.02 -18.39 -12.47
N GLN A 465 15.09 -19.36 -13.39
CA GLN A 465 15.72 -19.19 -14.71
C GLN A 465 14.97 -18.17 -15.58
N SER A 466 13.64 -18.24 -15.58
CA SER A 466 12.82 -17.26 -16.31
C SER A 466 12.97 -15.86 -15.71
N ALA A 467 13.01 -15.75 -14.38
CA ALA A 467 13.25 -14.48 -13.69
C ALA A 467 14.60 -13.85 -14.08
N ILE A 468 15.68 -14.65 -14.09
CA ILE A 468 17.01 -14.23 -14.56
C ILE A 468 16.94 -13.74 -16.00
N GLN A 469 16.30 -14.49 -16.90
CA GLN A 469 16.27 -14.16 -18.32
C GLN A 469 15.55 -12.84 -18.59
N VAL A 470 14.41 -12.60 -17.93
CA VAL A 470 13.66 -11.34 -18.02
C VAL A 470 14.54 -10.17 -17.60
N LEU A 471 15.26 -10.30 -16.48
CA LEU A 471 16.12 -9.24 -15.99
C LEU A 471 17.32 -8.99 -16.91
N LYS A 472 17.99 -10.05 -17.38
CA LYS A 472 19.09 -9.96 -18.35
C LYS A 472 18.70 -9.22 -19.62
N GLU A 473 17.54 -9.56 -20.19
CA GLU A 473 17.03 -8.89 -21.40
C GLU A 473 16.80 -7.40 -21.16
N ALA A 474 16.16 -7.04 -20.05
CA ALA A 474 15.90 -5.65 -19.72
C ALA A 474 17.18 -4.85 -19.46
N GLU A 475 18.14 -5.39 -18.70
CA GLU A 475 19.42 -4.72 -18.44
C GLU A 475 20.28 -4.58 -19.69
N SER A 476 20.17 -5.51 -20.64
CA SER A 476 20.80 -5.40 -21.97
C SER A 476 20.25 -4.22 -22.78
N VAL A 477 18.93 -3.98 -22.72
CA VAL A 477 18.31 -2.78 -23.31
C VAL A 477 18.87 -1.51 -22.66
N ILE A 478 18.94 -1.47 -21.33
CA ILE A 478 19.49 -0.31 -20.59
C ILE A 478 20.94 -0.04 -21.00
N ALA A 479 21.81 -1.07 -20.98
CA ALA A 479 23.22 -0.92 -21.31
C ALA A 479 23.43 -0.44 -22.76
N THR A 480 22.69 -1.02 -23.71
CA THR A 480 22.77 -0.67 -25.13
C THR A 480 22.43 0.80 -25.37
N HIS A 481 21.41 1.33 -24.70
CA HIS A 481 20.94 2.69 -24.95
C HIS A 481 21.62 3.75 -24.09
N LEU A 482 22.09 3.42 -22.88
CA LEU A 482 22.97 4.31 -22.11
C LEU A 482 24.31 4.57 -22.80
N ALA A 483 24.89 3.54 -23.42
CA ALA A 483 26.12 3.68 -24.19
C ALA A 483 25.95 4.68 -25.35
N LYS A 484 24.78 4.64 -26.02
CA LYS A 484 24.44 5.56 -27.11
C LYS A 484 24.13 6.98 -26.63
N ALA A 485 23.53 7.13 -25.44
CA ALA A 485 23.13 8.41 -24.86
C ALA A 485 24.26 9.16 -24.11
N GLY A 486 25.51 8.68 -24.19
CA GLY A 486 26.68 9.34 -23.60
C GLY A 486 26.82 9.14 -22.09
N SER A 487 26.48 7.95 -21.57
CA SER A 487 26.71 7.45 -20.20
C SER A 487 26.61 8.53 -19.10
N PHE A 488 25.37 8.93 -18.80
CA PHE A 488 25.09 9.98 -17.81
C PHE A 488 24.79 9.48 -16.41
N ILE A 489 24.68 8.15 -16.28
CA ILE A 489 24.70 7.44 -15.02
C ILE A 489 25.60 6.21 -15.16
N PRO A 490 26.36 5.85 -14.11
CA PRO A 490 27.08 4.58 -14.10
C PRO A 490 26.08 3.43 -14.05
N PHE A 491 26.11 2.57 -15.06
CA PHE A 491 25.29 1.37 -15.13
C PHE A 491 26.11 0.23 -15.73
N GLN A 492 26.14 -0.89 -15.01
CA GLN A 492 26.73 -2.13 -15.47
C GLN A 492 25.71 -3.23 -15.24
N PRO A 493 25.30 -3.99 -16.27
CA PRO A 493 24.45 -5.17 -16.10
C PRO A 493 25.03 -6.14 -15.09
N LEU A 494 24.17 -6.84 -14.36
CA LEU A 494 24.59 -7.95 -13.50
C LEU A 494 25.33 -9.01 -14.34
N SER A 495 26.43 -9.52 -13.80
CA SER A 495 27.22 -10.55 -14.49
C SER A 495 26.55 -11.92 -14.40
N ASP A 496 26.94 -12.85 -15.27
CA ASP A 496 26.46 -14.23 -15.19
C ASP A 496 26.81 -14.86 -13.84
N GLU A 497 27.98 -14.57 -13.28
CA GLU A 497 28.37 -15.05 -11.94
C GLU A 497 27.45 -14.50 -10.85
N GLU A 498 27.02 -13.24 -10.95
CA GLU A 498 26.07 -12.65 -9.99
C GLU A 498 24.70 -13.34 -10.08
N PHE A 499 24.24 -13.67 -11.28
CA PHE A 499 23.00 -14.44 -11.46
C PHE A 499 23.12 -15.88 -10.94
N GLN A 500 24.25 -16.54 -11.17
CA GLN A 500 24.47 -17.94 -10.74
C GLN A 500 24.44 -18.11 -9.22
N ARG A 501 24.71 -17.07 -8.43
CA ARG A 501 24.61 -17.11 -6.95
C ARG A 501 23.21 -17.45 -6.44
N TYR A 502 22.19 -17.25 -7.27
CA TYR A 502 20.79 -17.48 -6.91
C TYR A 502 20.25 -18.82 -7.39
N LEU A 503 21.03 -19.56 -8.19
CA LEU A 503 20.63 -20.87 -8.66
C LEU A 503 21.18 -21.95 -7.74
N PRO A 504 20.47 -23.08 -7.58
CA PRO A 504 21.02 -24.22 -6.86
C PRO A 504 22.34 -24.62 -7.53
N SER A 505 23.38 -24.88 -6.73
CA SER A 505 24.61 -25.45 -7.27
C SER A 505 24.26 -26.73 -8.03
N PRO A 506 24.81 -26.96 -9.24
CA PRO A 506 24.59 -28.21 -9.94
C PRO A 506 25.04 -29.33 -8.99
N SER A 507 24.12 -30.21 -8.64
CA SER A 507 24.41 -31.35 -7.79
C SER A 507 25.59 -32.10 -8.42
N THR A 508 26.71 -32.18 -7.69
CA THR A 508 27.72 -33.19 -7.97
C THR A 508 26.98 -34.51 -7.95
N SER A 509 26.83 -35.12 -9.13
CA SER A 509 26.32 -36.46 -9.28
C SER A 509 27.08 -37.33 -8.28
N ALA A 510 26.35 -37.89 -7.32
CA ALA A 510 26.87 -38.98 -6.52
C ALA A 510 27.25 -40.08 -7.53
N SER A 511 28.54 -40.21 -7.79
CA SER A 511 29.10 -41.36 -8.47
C SER A 511 28.78 -42.57 -7.61
N SER A 512 27.72 -43.29 -7.98
CA SER A 512 27.50 -44.64 -7.49
C SER A 512 28.60 -45.53 -8.06
N SER A 513 29.65 -45.72 -7.28
CA SER A 513 30.55 -46.87 -7.38
C SER A 513 29.98 -48.03 -6.57
#